data_AF-A3X2G1-F1
#
_entry.id   AF-A3X2G1-F1
#
_cell.length_a   1.000
_cell.length_b   1.000
_cell.length_c   1.000
_cell.angle_alpha   90.00
_cell.angle_beta   90.00
_cell.angle_gamma   90.00
#
_symmetry.space_group_name_H-M   'P 1'
#
loop_
_entity.id
_entity.type
_entity.pdbx_description
1 polymer ?
#
loop_
_entity_poly.entity_id
_entity_poly.type
_entity_poly.pdbx_seq_one_letter_code
_entity_poly.pdbx_strand_id
1 'polypeptide(L)'
;MVLSAILDIPRLQAPFVAEGGALITDGQGTLVTTRSCLLNPNRNPPCAGPSRQSRICEALRSFGISKVIWLEGEPCEPITSGHVDGYVLFTSSGRLLVESVEDEQVEPPMWRAHDTRILQQSLDAQGRNMQVERIRSPRKRHWKYRGNYWAPCYLNAYVSNGAVITGCFGDRERDQAARESLQSAFPEHRVIMLRIDHIASGGGGIRCLTQPIPRGSSGISKGGY
;
A
#
# COMPACT_ATOMS: atom_id res chain seq x y z
N MET A 1 8.30 -7.17 -20.32
CA MET A 1 7.49 -7.55 -21.51
C MET A 1 6.86 -8.94 -21.42
N VAL A 2 7.15 -9.74 -20.40
CA VAL A 2 6.83 -11.19 -20.43
C VAL A 2 5.36 -11.51 -20.10
N LEU A 3 4.80 -10.94 -19.03
CA LEU A 3 3.48 -11.38 -18.55
C LEU A 3 2.30 -11.00 -19.46
N SER A 4 2.27 -9.77 -20.01
CA SER A 4 1.19 -9.34 -20.90
C SER A 4 1.15 -10.13 -22.21
N ALA A 5 2.31 -10.56 -22.70
CA ALA A 5 2.42 -11.42 -23.87
C ALA A 5 1.97 -12.87 -23.56
N ILE A 6 2.35 -13.40 -22.39
CA ILE A 6 1.88 -14.72 -21.94
C ILE A 6 0.36 -14.77 -21.79
N LEU A 7 -0.25 -13.70 -21.27
CA LEU A 7 -1.68 -13.63 -21.00
C LEU A 7 -2.52 -13.10 -22.16
N ASP A 8 -1.88 -12.67 -23.25
CA ASP A 8 -2.52 -12.02 -24.41
C ASP A 8 -3.44 -10.85 -24.01
N ILE A 9 -2.90 -9.93 -23.21
CA ILE A 9 -3.62 -8.75 -22.73
C ILE A 9 -2.99 -7.44 -23.23
N PRO A 10 -3.79 -6.41 -23.57
CA PRO A 10 -3.29 -5.11 -23.94
C PRO A 10 -2.42 -4.49 -22.83
N ARG A 11 -1.39 -3.76 -23.24
CA ARG A 11 -0.53 -2.98 -22.34
C ARG A 11 -0.75 -1.50 -22.56
N LEU A 12 -1.14 -0.80 -21.51
CA LEU A 12 -1.16 0.65 -21.46
C LEU A 12 0.14 1.16 -20.84
N GLN A 13 0.70 2.25 -21.37
CA GLN A 13 1.91 2.87 -20.85
C GLN A 13 1.57 4.23 -20.23
N ALA A 14 2.10 4.47 -19.03
CA ALA A 14 2.03 5.76 -18.36
C ALA A 14 3.37 6.51 -18.51
N PRO A 15 3.37 7.84 -18.73
CA PRO A 15 4.59 8.64 -18.87
C PRO A 15 5.22 9.03 -17.52
N PHE A 16 5.27 8.09 -16.56
CA PHE A 16 5.92 8.25 -15.26
C PHE A 16 6.42 6.89 -14.73
N VAL A 17 7.39 6.93 -13.82
CA VAL A 17 7.95 5.74 -13.17
C VAL A 17 7.21 5.50 -11.85
N ALA A 18 6.73 4.27 -11.65
CA ALA A 18 6.16 3.82 -10.39
C ALA A 18 6.32 2.32 -10.20
N GLU A 19 6.28 1.91 -8.93
CA GLU A 19 6.24 0.52 -8.48
C GLU A 19 4.86 0.25 -7.87
N GLY A 20 4.41 -1.01 -7.90
CA GLY A 20 3.07 -1.37 -7.42
C GLY A 20 2.81 -0.98 -5.96
N GLY A 21 3.80 -1.07 -5.08
CA GLY A 21 3.67 -0.69 -3.67
C GLY A 21 3.52 0.82 -3.44
N ALA A 22 3.85 1.65 -4.43
CA ALA A 22 3.61 3.10 -4.37
C ALA A 22 2.13 3.46 -4.63
N LEU A 23 1.31 2.51 -5.09
CA LEU A 23 -0.05 2.75 -5.55
C LEU A 23 -1.03 1.78 -4.87
N ILE A 24 -1.97 2.31 -4.08
CA ILE A 24 -3.08 1.52 -3.54
C ILE A 24 -4.41 2.13 -4.00
N THR A 25 -5.38 1.28 -4.33
CA THR A 25 -6.68 1.72 -4.85
C THR A 25 -7.82 0.99 -4.17
N ASP A 26 -8.97 1.66 -4.08
CA ASP A 26 -10.25 1.09 -3.62
C ASP A 26 -10.99 0.30 -4.71
N GLY A 27 -10.45 0.27 -5.94
CA GLY A 27 -11.10 -0.33 -7.11
C GLY A 27 -12.33 0.44 -7.62
N GLN A 28 -12.62 1.61 -7.05
CA GLN A 28 -13.74 2.49 -7.40
C GLN A 28 -13.23 3.85 -7.90
N GLY A 29 -11.95 3.95 -8.30
CA GLY A 29 -11.38 5.15 -8.89
C GLY A 29 -10.69 6.10 -7.91
N THR A 30 -10.60 5.73 -6.63
CA THR A 30 -9.71 6.39 -5.66
C THR A 30 -8.36 5.70 -5.64
N LEU A 31 -7.29 6.48 -5.66
CA LEU A 31 -5.93 6.01 -5.45
C LEU A 31 -5.28 6.80 -4.31
N VAL A 32 -4.56 6.12 -3.44
CA VAL A 32 -3.72 6.74 -2.41
C VAL A 32 -2.25 6.47 -2.76
N THR A 33 -1.41 7.49 -2.61
CA THR A 33 0.03 7.46 -2.88
C THR A 33 0.75 8.45 -1.98
N THR A 34 2.08 8.38 -1.92
CA THR A 34 2.91 9.37 -1.23
C THR A 34 3.65 10.31 -2.19
N ARG A 35 3.87 11.56 -1.75
CA ARG A 35 4.71 12.53 -2.44
C ARG A 35 6.19 12.15 -2.33
N SER A 36 6.62 11.72 -1.14
CA SER A 36 7.98 11.22 -0.88
C SER A 36 8.44 10.15 -1.87
N CYS A 37 7.55 9.25 -2.32
CA CYS A 37 7.90 8.23 -3.30
C CYS A 37 7.73 8.72 -4.74
N LEU A 38 6.52 9.08 -5.17
CA LEU A 38 6.26 9.35 -6.59
C LEU A 38 6.87 10.66 -7.07
N LEU A 39 7.08 11.64 -6.21
CA LEU A 39 7.75 12.90 -6.55
C LEU A 39 9.24 12.89 -6.18
N ASN A 40 9.80 11.74 -5.79
CA ASN A 40 11.23 11.60 -5.60
C ASN A 40 11.96 11.91 -6.93
N PRO A 41 12.98 12.79 -6.96
CA PRO A 41 13.76 13.08 -8.15
C PRO A 41 14.41 11.84 -8.80
N ASN A 42 14.76 10.83 -8.01
CA ASN A 42 15.31 9.55 -8.48
C ASN A 42 14.26 8.66 -9.17
N ARG A 43 12.99 9.05 -9.10
CA ARG A 43 11.85 8.34 -9.69
C ARG A 43 11.27 9.13 -10.85
N ASN A 44 10.79 10.33 -10.54
CA ASN A 44 10.20 11.25 -11.49
C ASN A 44 10.91 12.60 -11.35
N PRO A 45 11.97 12.85 -12.12
CA PRO A 45 12.77 14.06 -12.01
C PRO A 45 11.96 15.31 -12.39
N PRO A 46 12.30 16.49 -11.83
CA PRO A 46 11.72 17.75 -12.25
C PRO A 46 11.82 17.96 -13.77
N CYS A 47 10.79 18.56 -14.34
CA CYS A 47 10.71 18.85 -15.77
C CYS A 47 10.11 20.24 -15.99
N ALA A 48 10.40 20.86 -17.14
CA ALA A 48 9.70 22.06 -17.57
C ALA A 48 8.22 21.75 -17.88
N GLY A 49 7.33 22.73 -17.70
CA GLY A 49 5.90 22.61 -17.99
C GLY A 49 5.04 22.27 -16.76
N PRO A 50 3.93 21.51 -16.93
CA PRO A 50 3.02 21.18 -15.83
C PRO A 50 3.72 20.47 -14.67
N SER A 51 3.20 20.66 -13.46
CA SER A 51 3.76 19.99 -12.27
C SER A 51 3.80 18.47 -12.45
N ARG A 52 4.85 17.83 -11.91
CA ARG A 52 4.99 16.36 -11.91
C ARG A 52 3.74 15.66 -11.38
N GLN A 53 3.17 16.19 -10.30
CA GLN A 53 1.94 15.68 -9.70
C GLN A 53 0.76 15.74 -10.69
N SER A 54 0.58 16.87 -11.39
CA SER A 54 -0.49 17.03 -12.40
C SER A 54 -0.34 16.02 -13.55
N ARG A 55 0.89 15.80 -14.04
CA ARG A 55 1.17 14.82 -15.10
C ARG A 55 0.85 13.38 -14.66
N ILE A 56 1.22 13.02 -13.44
CA ILE A 56 0.91 11.71 -12.86
C ILE A 56 -0.60 11.54 -12.72
N CYS A 57 -1.31 12.55 -12.18
CA CYS A 57 -2.77 12.51 -12.07
C CYS A 57 -3.44 12.36 -13.44
N GLU A 58 -2.98 13.08 -14.47
CA GLU A 58 -3.52 12.96 -15.82
C GLU A 58 -3.31 11.55 -16.38
N ALA A 59 -2.12 11.00 -16.23
CA ALA A 59 -1.84 9.63 -16.66
C ALA A 59 -2.73 8.61 -15.94
N LEU A 60 -2.94 8.77 -14.63
CA LEU A 60 -3.77 7.88 -13.81
C LEU A 60 -5.25 7.87 -14.22
N ARG A 61 -5.77 8.96 -14.82
CA ARG A 61 -7.14 9.00 -15.37
C ARG A 61 -7.36 7.95 -16.44
N SER A 62 -6.36 7.71 -17.29
CA SER A 62 -6.41 6.66 -18.32
C SER A 62 -6.45 5.24 -17.74
N PHE A 63 -6.20 5.07 -16.43
CA PHE A 63 -6.33 3.81 -15.70
C PHE A 63 -7.60 3.75 -14.84
N GLY A 64 -8.57 4.64 -15.07
CA GLY A 64 -9.84 4.67 -14.35
C GLY A 64 -9.78 5.36 -12.98
N ILE A 65 -8.67 6.04 -12.65
CA ILE A 65 -8.54 6.79 -11.40
C ILE A 65 -9.06 8.21 -11.60
N SER A 66 -10.15 8.56 -10.92
CA SER A 66 -10.72 9.91 -10.93
C SER A 66 -10.26 10.76 -9.75
N LYS A 67 -9.78 10.13 -8.68
CA LYS A 67 -9.29 10.82 -7.48
C LYS A 67 -7.98 10.24 -6.97
N VAL A 68 -7.01 11.12 -6.72
CA VAL A 68 -5.74 10.78 -6.09
C VAL A 68 -5.61 11.51 -4.76
N ILE A 69 -5.48 10.76 -3.66
CA ILE A 69 -5.16 11.28 -2.34
C ILE A 69 -3.64 11.19 -2.15
N TRP A 70 -3.01 12.36 -2.05
CA TRP A 70 -1.56 12.49 -1.90
C TRP A 70 -1.19 12.69 -0.44
N LEU A 71 -0.54 11.67 0.12
CA LEU A 71 0.10 11.71 1.44
C LEU A 71 1.51 12.30 1.31
N GLU A 72 2.08 12.79 2.41
CA GLU A 72 3.48 13.23 2.41
C GLU A 72 4.41 12.01 2.39
N GLY A 73 4.10 10.97 3.17
CA GLY A 73 4.93 9.79 3.36
C GLY A 73 6.24 10.10 4.10
N GLU A 74 7.28 9.32 3.81
CA GLU A 74 8.57 9.39 4.53
C GLU A 74 9.75 9.58 3.55
N PRO A 75 10.16 10.83 3.26
CA PRO A 75 11.23 11.12 2.30
C PRO A 75 12.59 10.49 2.63
N CYS A 76 12.87 10.28 3.92
CA CYS A 76 14.13 9.72 4.40
C CYS A 76 14.11 8.19 4.53
N GLU A 77 13.01 7.52 4.14
CA GLU A 77 12.92 6.07 4.14
C GLU A 77 13.85 5.51 3.05
N PRO A 78 14.88 4.73 3.42
CA PRO A 78 16.04 4.48 2.56
C PRO A 78 15.81 3.43 1.46
N ILE A 79 14.68 2.72 1.46
CA ILE A 79 14.43 1.56 0.60
C ILE A 79 13.56 1.95 -0.57
N THR A 80 12.40 2.55 -0.30
CA THR A 80 11.34 2.81 -1.28
C THR A 80 10.95 4.29 -1.39
N SER A 81 11.56 5.13 -0.55
CA SER A 81 11.17 6.53 -0.33
C SER A 81 9.72 6.66 0.16
N GLY A 82 9.28 5.72 1.00
CA GLY A 82 7.97 5.76 1.65
C GLY A 82 6.83 5.26 0.77
N HIS A 83 6.89 4.00 0.32
CA HIS A 83 5.73 3.33 -0.28
C HIS A 83 4.53 3.35 0.67
N VAL A 84 3.36 3.60 0.08
CA VAL A 84 2.10 3.70 0.83
C VAL A 84 1.62 2.33 1.32
N ASP A 85 1.96 1.26 0.60
CA ASP A 85 1.56 -0.11 0.94
C ASP A 85 2.25 -0.68 2.19
N GLY A 86 3.27 0.00 2.71
CA GLY A 86 3.91 -0.32 3.97
C GLY A 86 3.05 0.06 5.18
N TYR A 87 2.11 1.00 5.04
CA TYR A 87 1.38 1.54 6.19
C TYR A 87 -0.09 1.90 5.93
N VAL A 88 -0.61 1.65 4.72
CA VAL A 88 -2.03 1.87 4.40
C VAL A 88 -2.57 0.68 3.62
N LEU A 89 -3.76 0.21 4.01
CA LEU A 89 -4.46 -0.89 3.36
C LEU A 89 -5.95 -0.57 3.20
N PHE A 90 -6.48 -0.70 1.99
CA PHE A 90 -7.92 -0.69 1.76
C PHE A 90 -8.56 -2.00 2.22
N THR A 91 -9.64 -1.89 2.96
CA THR A 91 -10.50 -3.00 3.42
C THR A 91 -11.51 -3.38 2.34
N SER A 92 -12.16 -4.53 2.48
CA SER A 92 -13.21 -4.99 1.56
C SER A 92 -14.42 -4.04 1.50
N SER A 93 -14.66 -3.24 2.54
CA SER A 93 -15.76 -2.27 2.59
C SER A 93 -15.36 -0.86 2.11
N GLY A 94 -14.14 -0.67 1.59
CA GLY A 94 -13.63 0.64 1.16
C GLY A 94 -13.12 1.54 2.29
N ARG A 95 -13.10 1.06 3.54
CA ARG A 95 -12.43 1.74 4.67
C ARG A 95 -10.92 1.58 4.55
N LEU A 96 -10.15 2.39 5.28
CA LEU A 96 -8.69 2.30 5.36
C LEU A 96 -8.23 1.81 6.72
N LEU A 97 -7.28 0.88 6.72
CA LEU A 97 -6.38 0.66 7.84
C LEU A 97 -5.13 1.52 7.64
N VAL A 98 -4.67 2.17 8.70
CA VAL A 98 -3.41 2.93 8.72
C VAL A 98 -2.57 2.48 9.90
N GLU A 99 -1.36 2.02 9.62
CA GLU A 99 -0.43 1.64 10.67
C GLU A 99 0.14 2.89 11.35
N SER A 100 -0.04 3.03 12.65
CA SER A 100 0.62 4.06 13.45
C SER A 100 2.08 3.69 13.65
N VAL A 101 2.94 4.68 13.87
CA VAL A 101 4.29 4.43 14.40
C VAL A 101 4.21 4.64 15.90
N GLU A 102 4.11 3.54 16.63
CA GLU A 102 4.02 3.53 18.09
C GLU A 102 5.16 2.73 18.69
N ASP A 103 5.99 3.40 19.47
CA ASP A 103 6.94 2.76 20.36
C ASP A 103 6.79 3.36 21.75
N GLU A 104 6.78 2.54 22.80
CA GLU A 104 6.52 3.00 24.17
C GLU A 104 7.55 4.01 24.68
N GLN A 105 8.72 4.06 24.05
CA GLN A 105 9.84 4.93 24.43
C GLN A 105 10.11 6.06 23.43
N VAL A 106 9.32 6.18 22.36
CA VAL A 106 9.58 7.14 21.29
C VAL A 106 8.29 7.83 20.88
N GLU A 107 8.31 9.17 20.94
CA GLU A 107 7.21 9.97 20.41
C GLU A 107 6.92 9.61 18.95
N PRO A 108 5.66 9.32 18.60
CA PRO A 108 5.29 9.05 17.23
C PRO A 108 5.73 10.18 16.29
N PRO A 109 6.32 9.87 15.13
CA PRO A 109 6.64 10.88 14.15
C PRO A 109 5.41 11.68 13.72
N MET A 110 5.55 13.01 13.68
CA MET A 110 4.48 13.91 13.26
C MET A 110 3.97 13.63 11.83
N TRP A 111 4.85 13.17 10.94
CA TRP A 111 4.49 12.91 9.54
C TRP A 111 3.45 11.79 9.39
N ARG A 112 3.51 10.72 10.20
CA ARG A 112 2.49 9.64 10.15
C ARG A 112 1.13 10.14 10.64
N ALA A 113 1.13 10.97 11.68
CA ALA A 113 -0.09 11.60 12.18
C ALA A 113 -0.68 12.59 11.16
N HIS A 114 0.18 13.30 10.43
CA HIS A 114 -0.22 14.20 9.35
C HIS A 114 -0.89 13.44 8.19
N ASP A 115 -0.26 12.37 7.71
CA ASP A 115 -0.84 11.51 6.67
C ASP A 115 -2.19 10.91 7.09
N THR A 116 -2.28 10.44 8.34
CA THR A 116 -3.54 9.92 8.91
C THR A 116 -4.63 11.00 8.87
N ARG A 117 -4.28 12.25 9.19
CA ARG A 117 -5.23 13.38 9.15
C ARG A 117 -5.66 13.73 7.73
N ILE A 118 -4.75 13.71 6.76
CA ILE A 118 -5.09 13.90 5.34
C ILE A 118 -6.15 12.86 4.93
N LEU A 119 -5.93 11.59 5.27
CA LEU A 119 -6.89 10.53 4.96
C LEU A 119 -8.24 10.79 5.62
N GLN A 120 -8.28 11.09 6.92
CA GLN A 120 -9.52 11.36 7.67
C GLN A 120 -10.32 12.57 7.15
N GLN A 121 -9.64 13.54 6.54
CA GLN A 121 -10.26 14.75 5.97
C GLN A 121 -10.58 14.62 4.48
N SER A 122 -10.19 13.50 3.85
CA SER A 122 -10.39 13.28 2.42
C SER A 122 -11.76 12.65 2.16
N LEU A 123 -12.31 12.98 0.99
CA LEU A 123 -13.39 12.21 0.39
C LEU A 123 -12.80 11.20 -0.60
N ASP A 124 -13.50 10.11 -0.89
CA ASP A 124 -13.17 9.21 -2.00
C ASP A 124 -13.66 9.77 -3.36
N ALA A 125 -13.48 8.99 -4.42
CA ALA A 125 -13.93 9.29 -5.78
C ALA A 125 -15.47 9.38 -5.91
N GLN A 126 -16.21 8.78 -4.98
CA GLN A 126 -17.68 8.79 -4.92
C GLN A 126 -18.21 9.94 -4.05
N GLY A 127 -17.32 10.73 -3.44
CA GLY A 127 -17.69 11.83 -2.55
C GLY A 127 -18.02 11.40 -1.11
N ARG A 128 -17.72 10.15 -0.72
CA ARG A 128 -17.92 9.64 0.64
C ARG A 128 -16.72 10.02 1.51
N ASN A 129 -16.94 10.26 2.81
CA ASN A 129 -15.84 10.47 3.75
C ASN A 129 -15.01 9.20 3.90
N MET A 130 -13.69 9.35 3.87
CA MET A 130 -12.77 8.25 4.16
C MET A 130 -12.88 7.86 5.62
N GLN A 131 -13.19 6.58 5.85
CA GLN A 131 -13.18 6.00 7.19
C GLN A 131 -11.82 5.36 7.46
N VAL A 132 -11.12 5.85 8.48
CA VAL A 132 -9.76 5.44 8.81
C VAL A 132 -9.75 4.78 10.18
N GLU A 133 -9.24 3.55 10.24
CA GLU A 133 -8.95 2.83 11.48
C GLU A 133 -7.44 2.67 11.63
N ARG A 134 -6.93 2.92 12.83
CA ARG A 134 -5.49 2.83 13.11
C ARG A 134 -5.17 1.46 13.67
N ILE A 135 -4.11 0.85 13.16
CA ILE A 135 -3.51 -0.34 13.77
C ILE A 135 -2.13 0.02 14.30
N ARG A 136 -1.67 -0.68 15.34
CA ARG A 136 -0.41 -0.32 15.98
C ARG A 136 0.78 -1.06 15.37
N SER A 137 1.89 -0.37 15.12
CA SER A 137 3.11 -0.97 14.55
C SER A 137 3.77 -2.01 15.48
N PRO A 138 4.65 -2.87 14.92
CA PRO A 138 5.57 -3.70 15.71
C PRO A 138 6.53 -2.83 16.54
N ARG A 139 6.72 -3.15 17.84
CA ARG A 139 7.62 -2.40 18.73
C ARG A 139 9.10 -2.74 18.48
N LYS A 140 9.99 -1.74 18.60
CA LYS A 140 11.43 -1.91 18.36
C LYS A 140 12.10 -2.94 19.26
N ARG A 141 11.65 -3.08 20.51
CA ARG A 141 12.24 -4.05 21.46
C ARG A 141 12.10 -5.51 21.01
N HIS A 142 11.15 -5.82 20.12
CA HIS A 142 10.93 -7.16 19.59
C HIS A 142 11.57 -7.38 18.21
N TRP A 143 12.21 -6.37 17.63
CA TRP A 143 12.86 -6.48 16.33
C TRP A 143 14.02 -7.47 16.38
N LYS A 144 14.00 -8.47 15.49
CA LYS A 144 15.08 -9.45 15.32
C LYS A 144 16.29 -8.86 14.62
N TYR A 145 16.08 -7.93 13.68
CA TYR A 145 17.11 -7.25 12.93
C TYR A 145 17.12 -5.75 13.22
N ARG A 146 18.27 -5.12 12.97
CA ARG A 146 18.45 -3.68 13.03
C ARG A 146 19.18 -3.23 11.77
N GLY A 147 18.88 -2.02 11.31
CA GLY A 147 19.51 -1.42 10.15
C GLY A 147 18.51 -0.70 9.27
N ASN A 148 19.04 -0.01 8.27
CA ASN A 148 18.25 0.86 7.39
C ASN A 148 17.27 0.08 6.50
N TYR A 149 17.53 -1.21 6.23
CA TYR A 149 16.66 -2.05 5.42
C TYR A 149 15.61 -2.83 6.22
N TRP A 150 15.55 -2.66 7.54
CA TRP A 150 14.58 -3.38 8.36
C TRP A 150 13.19 -2.71 8.25
N ALA A 151 12.23 -3.39 7.61
CA ALA A 151 10.90 -2.85 7.30
C ALA A 151 9.73 -3.64 7.94
N PRO A 152 9.62 -3.68 9.28
CA PRO A 152 8.55 -4.39 9.96
C PRO A 152 7.23 -3.62 9.87
N CYS A 153 6.23 -4.20 9.19
CA CYS A 153 4.89 -3.64 9.09
C CYS A 153 3.83 -4.74 8.89
N TYR A 154 2.66 -4.56 9.48
CA TYR A 154 1.52 -5.50 9.38
C TYR A 154 0.64 -5.22 8.16
N LEU A 155 0.65 -4.00 7.63
CA LEU A 155 -0.20 -3.63 6.48
C LEU A 155 0.41 -3.92 5.12
N ASN A 156 1.69 -4.34 5.05
CA ASN A 156 2.27 -4.90 3.83
C ASN A 156 1.76 -6.33 3.58
N ALA A 157 0.44 -6.42 3.40
CA ALA A 157 -0.34 -7.62 3.35
C ALA A 157 -0.82 -7.91 1.92
N TYR A 158 -0.87 -9.19 1.58
CA TYR A 158 -1.50 -9.68 0.37
C TYR A 158 -2.93 -10.13 0.68
N VAL A 159 -3.90 -9.48 0.06
CA VAL A 159 -5.32 -9.84 0.15
C VAL A 159 -5.68 -10.69 -1.08
N SER A 160 -5.94 -11.97 -0.83
CA SER A 160 -6.44 -12.92 -1.83
C SER A 160 -7.95 -13.10 -1.69
N ASN A 161 -8.58 -13.89 -2.56
CA ASN A 161 -10.04 -14.12 -2.55
C ASN A 161 -10.60 -14.67 -1.21
N GLY A 162 -9.79 -15.29 -0.36
CA GLY A 162 -10.25 -15.89 0.90
C GLY A 162 -9.26 -15.81 2.06
N ALA A 163 -8.15 -15.09 1.90
CA ALA A 163 -7.15 -14.94 2.94
C ALA A 163 -6.44 -13.59 2.86
N VAL A 164 -6.10 -13.05 4.04
CA VAL A 164 -5.18 -11.92 4.20
C VAL A 164 -3.87 -12.48 4.74
N ILE A 165 -2.80 -12.40 3.96
CA ILE A 165 -1.48 -12.93 4.30
C ILE A 165 -0.56 -11.76 4.64
N THR A 166 -0.01 -11.75 5.85
CA THR A 166 0.87 -10.67 6.32
C THR A 166 2.01 -11.20 7.21
N GLY A 167 2.90 -10.30 7.63
CA GLY A 167 4.01 -10.57 8.55
C GLY A 167 3.60 -10.56 10.02
N CYS A 168 4.31 -11.33 10.85
CA CYS A 168 4.39 -11.15 12.31
C CYS A 168 5.85 -11.09 12.76
N PHE A 169 6.10 -10.45 13.90
CA PHE A 169 7.46 -10.02 14.28
C PHE A 169 7.87 -10.44 15.70
N GLY A 170 7.06 -11.26 16.38
CA GLY A 170 7.41 -11.82 17.69
C GLY A 170 7.00 -10.96 18.88
N ASP A 171 6.36 -9.81 18.64
CA ASP A 171 5.62 -9.08 19.65
C ASP A 171 4.23 -9.71 19.77
N ARG A 172 4.04 -10.66 20.71
CA ARG A 172 2.78 -11.42 20.83
C ARG A 172 1.55 -10.52 20.98
N GLU A 173 1.67 -9.40 21.68
CA GLU A 173 0.56 -8.46 21.89
C GLU A 173 0.22 -7.72 20.59
N ARG A 174 1.23 -7.12 19.93
CA ARG A 174 1.00 -6.37 18.68
C ARG A 174 0.63 -7.30 17.52
N ASP A 175 1.24 -8.48 17.44
CA ASP A 175 0.92 -9.49 16.44
C ASP A 175 -0.54 -9.93 16.59
N GLN A 176 -1.02 -10.15 17.82
CA GLN A 176 -2.41 -10.54 18.07
C GLN A 176 -3.39 -9.38 17.78
N ALA A 177 -3.08 -8.17 18.22
CA ALA A 177 -3.92 -7.00 17.93
C ALA A 177 -4.03 -6.74 16.42
N ALA A 178 -2.92 -6.85 15.68
CA ALA A 178 -2.91 -6.71 14.23
C ALA A 178 -3.75 -7.82 13.56
N ARG A 179 -3.66 -9.07 14.03
CA ARG A 179 -4.53 -10.16 13.56
C ARG A 179 -6.01 -9.81 13.73
N GLU A 180 -6.40 -9.34 14.90
CA GLU A 180 -7.79 -9.02 15.22
C GLU A 180 -8.32 -7.85 14.39
N SER A 181 -7.54 -6.78 14.24
CA SER A 181 -7.90 -5.66 13.36
C SER A 181 -8.05 -6.10 11.90
N LEU A 182 -7.12 -6.91 11.38
CA LEU A 182 -7.22 -7.44 10.01
C LEU A 182 -8.43 -8.39 9.87
N GLN A 183 -8.72 -9.20 10.87
CA GLN A 183 -9.86 -10.12 10.83
C GLN A 183 -11.20 -9.36 10.83
N SER A 184 -11.29 -8.30 11.63
CA SER A 184 -12.45 -7.40 11.66
C SER A 184 -12.63 -6.66 10.33
N ALA A 185 -11.53 -6.22 9.72
CA ALA A 185 -11.53 -5.52 8.44
C ALA A 185 -11.86 -6.43 7.24
N PHE A 186 -11.61 -7.74 7.36
CA PHE A 186 -11.84 -8.74 6.33
C PHE A 186 -12.56 -9.97 6.92
N PRO A 187 -13.85 -9.84 7.31
CA PRO A 187 -14.55 -10.87 8.08
C PRO A 187 -14.65 -12.22 7.37
N GLU A 188 -14.76 -12.20 6.04
CA GLU A 188 -14.86 -13.40 5.19
C GLU A 188 -13.49 -14.02 4.85
N HIS A 189 -12.38 -13.44 5.32
CA HIS A 189 -11.03 -13.91 5.01
C HIS A 189 -10.40 -14.59 6.21
N ARG A 190 -9.58 -15.60 5.95
CA ARG A 190 -8.66 -16.13 6.95
C ARG A 190 -7.43 -15.23 7.06
N VAL A 191 -7.16 -14.68 8.25
CA VAL A 191 -5.91 -13.96 8.50
C VAL A 191 -4.77 -14.94 8.79
N ILE A 192 -3.76 -14.94 7.93
CA ILE A 192 -2.54 -15.75 8.04
C ILE A 192 -1.36 -14.83 8.30
N MET A 193 -0.74 -14.96 9.46
CA MET A 193 0.46 -14.21 9.81
C MET A 193 1.69 -15.12 9.78
N LEU A 194 2.71 -14.70 9.03
CA LEU A 194 3.93 -15.46 8.81
C LEU A 194 5.11 -14.74 9.47
N ARG A 195 6.01 -15.50 10.11
CA ARG A 195 7.28 -14.95 10.59
C ARG A 195 8.16 -14.63 9.39
N ILE A 196 8.24 -13.36 9.05
CA ILE A 196 8.92 -12.88 7.83
C ILE A 196 10.19 -12.08 8.12
N ASP A 197 10.80 -12.25 9.29
CA ASP A 197 11.96 -11.45 9.71
C ASP A 197 13.10 -11.44 8.66
N HIS A 198 13.29 -12.53 7.91
CA HIS A 198 14.29 -12.57 6.85
C HIS A 198 13.89 -11.75 5.61
N ILE A 199 12.61 -11.75 5.25
CA ILE A 199 12.09 -10.92 4.13
C ILE A 199 12.14 -9.44 4.52
N ALA A 200 11.65 -9.12 5.73
CA ALA A 200 11.65 -7.76 6.26
C ALA A 200 13.06 -7.20 6.49
N SER A 201 14.08 -8.06 6.68
CA SER A 201 15.48 -7.63 6.71
C SER A 201 16.02 -7.18 5.34
N GLY A 202 15.37 -7.60 4.25
CA GLY A 202 15.66 -7.15 2.89
C GLY A 202 14.85 -5.93 2.44
N GLY A 203 14.00 -5.36 3.30
CA GLY A 203 13.30 -4.10 3.04
C GLY A 203 11.87 -4.19 2.52
N GLY A 204 11.21 -5.33 2.65
CA GLY A 204 9.82 -5.47 2.23
C GLY A 204 9.01 -6.44 3.07
N GLY A 205 7.72 -6.53 2.80
CA GLY A 205 6.82 -7.52 3.40
C GLY A 205 6.25 -8.50 2.38
N ILE A 206 5.10 -9.09 2.71
CA ILE A 206 4.44 -10.07 1.83
C ILE A 206 3.99 -9.42 0.52
N ARG A 207 3.38 -8.23 0.60
CA ARG A 207 2.83 -7.55 -0.57
C ARG A 207 3.90 -7.22 -1.60
N CYS A 208 5.09 -6.80 -1.15
CA CYS A 208 6.22 -6.48 -2.02
C CYS A 208 6.67 -7.67 -2.91
N LEU A 209 6.35 -8.90 -2.52
CA LEU A 209 6.70 -10.13 -3.23
C LEU A 209 5.56 -10.71 -4.07
N THR A 210 4.41 -10.03 -4.13
CA THR A 210 3.20 -10.54 -4.76
C THR A 210 2.61 -9.55 -5.75
N GLN A 211 1.99 -10.05 -6.81
CA GLN A 211 1.23 -9.25 -7.76
C GLN A 211 -0.05 -10.02 -8.13
N PRO A 212 -1.23 -9.59 -7.65
CA PRO A 212 -2.48 -10.26 -8.01
C PRO A 212 -2.79 -10.05 -9.49
N ILE A 213 -3.32 -11.09 -10.12
CA ILE A 213 -3.96 -11.02 -11.43
C ILE A 213 -5.47 -11.12 -11.19
N PRO A 214 -6.23 -10.04 -11.37
CA PRO A 214 -7.67 -10.08 -11.15
C PRO A 214 -8.34 -11.00 -12.18
N ARG A 215 -9.42 -11.66 -11.76
CA ARG A 215 -10.28 -12.40 -12.69
C ARG A 215 -10.98 -11.38 -13.59
N GLY A 216 -10.77 -11.47 -14.91
CA GLY A 216 -11.47 -10.63 -15.86
C GLY A 216 -12.98 -10.84 -15.78
N SER A 217 -13.76 -9.75 -15.79
CA SER A 217 -15.19 -9.80 -16.02
C SER A 217 -15.41 -10.22 -17.48
N SER A 218 -15.82 -11.46 -17.70
CA SER A 218 -16.00 -12.05 -19.02
C SER A 218 -17.00 -11.25 -19.88
N GLY A 219 -16.48 -10.49 -20.84
CA GLY A 219 -17.14 -10.10 -22.09
C GLY A 219 -16.48 -10.69 -23.34
N ILE A 220 -15.36 -11.42 -23.18
CA ILE A 220 -14.71 -12.13 -24.28
C ILE A 220 -15.10 -13.61 -24.14
N SER A 221 -16.04 -14.03 -24.97
CA SER A 221 -16.31 -15.44 -25.21
C SER A 221 -15.01 -16.07 -25.73
N LYS A 222 -14.41 -16.96 -24.95
CA LYS A 222 -13.44 -17.89 -25.52
C LYS A 222 -14.23 -18.97 -26.23
N GLY A 223 -14.34 -18.80 -27.55
CA GLY A 223 -14.59 -19.90 -28.46
C GLY A 223 -13.61 -21.04 -28.19
N GLY A 224 -14.10 -22.26 -28.40
CA GLY A 224 -13.41 -23.48 -28.02
C GLY A 224 -12.01 -23.62 -28.61
N TYR A 225 -11.14 -24.23 -27.82
CA TYR A 225 -10.46 -25.48 -28.16
C TYR A 225 -10.42 -26.34 -26.89
#